data_AF-A0A0P0M5W5-F1
#
_entry.id   AF-A0A0P0M5W5-F1
#
_cell.length_a   1.000
_cell.length_b   1.000
_cell.length_c   1.000
_cell.angle_alpha   90.00
_cell.angle_beta   90.00
_cell.angle_gamma   90.00
#
_symmetry.space_group_name_H-M   'P 1'
#
loop_
_entity.id
_entity.type
_entity.pdbx_description
1 polymer ?
#
loop_
_entity_poly.entity_id
_entity_poly.type
_entity_poly.pdbx_seq_one_letter_code
_entity_poly.pdbx_strand_id
1 'polypeptide(L)'
;MYKADSKIAEEFIDHQEILDTLEYAHNNKSNRALIEQLIDKAAQFKGLSHREAALLLECDQPDLTERIFRLAQEIKHKFYGNRIVMFAPLYLSNYCVNGCVYCPYHLKNKTIARKKLTQEEIRKEVIALQDMGHKRLALEAGEDPLRNPIEYILESIQTIYSIKHKNGAIRRVNVNIAATTVENYRKLKDAGIGTYILFQETYHKENYESLHPTGPKSKYAYHTEAMDRAMEAGIDDVGLGVLFGLNTYRYDFTGLLMHAEHLEATFGVGPHTISVPRICPADDISTQDFPDAISDDIFCKIVAVIRIAVPYTGMIISTRESAATRRKVLNLGISQISGGSRTSVGGYAIPETPEENSAQFDISDTRTLDEVVNWLLDLGHIPSFCTACYRAGRTGDRFMSLVKSGQIANCCAPNALMTLKEYLEDYAAPDTRAKGIQLIKKELEHIPNPKIKEIAIRNLKEIEEGKRDFRF
;
A
#
# COMPACT_ATOMS: atom_id res chain seq x y z
N MET A 1 -20.93 -22.11 4.89
CA MET A 1 -21.50 -21.22 5.93
C MET A 1 -20.36 -20.35 6.37
N TYR A 2 -20.47 -19.07 6.04
CA TYR A 2 -19.44 -18.07 6.31
C TYR A 2 -19.05 -18.04 7.79
N LYS A 3 -17.73 -18.04 8.03
CA LYS A 3 -17.11 -17.93 9.35
C LYS A 3 -15.89 -17.04 9.28
N ALA A 4 -16.02 -15.81 9.79
CA ALA A 4 -14.94 -14.83 9.76
C ALA A 4 -13.68 -15.30 10.51
N ASP A 5 -13.80 -16.11 11.56
CA ASP A 5 -12.67 -16.60 12.36
C ASP A 5 -12.12 -17.98 11.93
N SER A 6 -12.61 -18.51 10.80
CA SER A 6 -12.13 -19.80 10.30
C SER A 6 -10.73 -19.69 9.71
N LYS A 7 -9.95 -20.76 9.85
CA LYS A 7 -8.61 -20.92 9.25
C LYS A 7 -8.63 -21.52 7.84
N ILE A 8 -9.82 -21.79 7.30
CA ILE A 8 -9.99 -22.42 5.99
C ILE A 8 -10.43 -21.34 5.00
N ALA A 9 -9.64 -21.13 3.93
CA ALA A 9 -9.85 -20.07 2.93
C ALA A 9 -11.31 -19.93 2.47
N GLU A 10 -11.94 -21.04 2.14
CA GLU A 10 -13.30 -21.08 1.57
C GLU A 10 -14.41 -20.88 2.62
N GLU A 11 -14.07 -20.86 3.92
CA GLU A 11 -15.03 -20.55 4.99
C GLU A 11 -15.04 -19.05 5.35
N PHE A 12 -13.89 -18.38 5.30
CA PHE A 12 -13.81 -16.93 5.56
C PHE A 12 -13.89 -16.08 4.28
N ILE A 13 -13.67 -16.68 3.10
CA ILE A 13 -14.05 -16.16 1.78
C ILE A 13 -15.12 -17.10 1.20
N ASP A 14 -16.25 -17.21 1.89
CA ASP A 14 -17.37 -18.07 1.49
C ASP A 14 -18.03 -17.52 0.21
N HIS A 15 -18.05 -18.35 -0.84
CA HIS A 15 -18.57 -17.97 -2.16
C HIS A 15 -20.04 -17.56 -2.12
N GLN A 16 -20.86 -18.31 -1.37
CA GLN A 16 -22.30 -18.04 -1.29
C GLN A 16 -22.56 -16.74 -0.54
N GLU A 17 -21.83 -16.46 0.54
CA GLU A 17 -21.95 -15.19 1.27
C GLU A 17 -21.61 -13.97 0.40
N ILE A 18 -20.62 -14.09 -0.50
CA ILE A 18 -20.30 -13.05 -1.48
C ILE A 18 -21.47 -12.88 -2.46
N LEU A 19 -21.99 -13.96 -3.04
CA LEU A 19 -23.12 -13.90 -3.97
C LEU A 19 -24.36 -13.26 -3.32
N ASP A 20 -24.71 -13.69 -2.11
CA ASP A 20 -25.82 -13.13 -1.32
C ASP A 20 -25.60 -11.64 -1.02
N THR A 21 -24.35 -11.25 -0.77
CA THR A 21 -23.97 -9.84 -0.58
C THR A 21 -24.12 -9.01 -1.86
N LEU A 22 -23.71 -9.55 -3.01
CA LEU A 22 -23.86 -8.87 -4.30
C LEU A 22 -25.34 -8.72 -4.66
N GLU A 23 -26.15 -9.75 -4.43
CA GLU A 23 -27.60 -9.70 -4.62
C GLU A 23 -28.25 -8.67 -3.68
N TYR A 24 -27.88 -8.68 -2.39
CA TYR A 24 -28.34 -7.69 -1.43
C TYR A 24 -28.02 -6.26 -1.87
N ALA A 25 -26.78 -6.00 -2.29
CA ALA A 25 -26.35 -4.68 -2.74
C ALA A 25 -27.10 -4.25 -4.01
N HIS A 26 -27.27 -5.17 -4.97
CA HIS A 26 -28.00 -4.89 -6.20
C HIS A 26 -29.48 -4.56 -5.94
N ASN A 27 -30.16 -5.35 -5.12
CA ASN A 27 -31.57 -5.16 -4.79
C ASN A 27 -31.83 -3.87 -3.99
N ASN A 28 -30.82 -3.36 -3.28
CA ASN A 28 -30.92 -2.16 -2.46
C ASN A 28 -30.21 -0.93 -3.07
N LYS A 29 -29.61 -1.02 -4.25
CA LYS A 29 -28.78 0.06 -4.83
C LYS A 29 -29.46 1.43 -4.93
N SER A 30 -30.79 1.44 -5.06
CA SER A 30 -31.63 2.65 -5.11
C SER A 30 -32.44 2.89 -3.82
N ASN A 31 -32.24 2.10 -2.77
CA ASN A 31 -32.91 2.24 -1.47
C ASN A 31 -32.28 3.40 -0.68
N ARG A 32 -32.77 4.61 -0.96
CA ARG A 32 -32.25 5.86 -0.37
C ARG A 32 -32.17 5.82 1.15
N ALA A 33 -33.26 5.46 1.83
CA ALA A 33 -33.32 5.49 3.29
C ALA A 33 -32.24 4.60 3.94
N LEU A 34 -32.05 3.39 3.38
CA LEU A 34 -31.02 2.46 3.84
C LEU A 34 -29.60 2.99 3.58
N ILE A 35 -29.34 3.54 2.40
CA ILE A 35 -28.03 4.11 2.06
C ILE A 35 -27.70 5.30 2.97
N GLU A 36 -28.66 6.19 3.24
CA GLU A 36 -28.49 7.30 4.16
C GLU A 36 -28.18 6.81 5.58
N GLN A 37 -28.89 5.78 6.06
CA GLN A 37 -28.59 5.15 7.34
C GLN A 37 -27.17 4.56 7.41
N LEU A 38 -26.68 3.95 6.32
CA LEU A 38 -25.31 3.43 6.27
C LEU A 38 -24.26 4.53 6.26
N ILE A 39 -24.50 5.64 5.56
CA ILE A 39 -23.64 6.83 5.60
C ILE A 39 -23.57 7.38 7.04
N ASP A 40 -24.70 7.49 7.72
CA ASP A 40 -24.77 7.99 9.10
C ASP A 40 -24.10 7.03 10.11
N LYS A 41 -24.25 5.72 9.90
CA LYS A 41 -23.52 4.69 10.66
C LYS A 41 -22.01 4.86 10.48
N ALA A 42 -21.56 4.99 9.23
CA ALA A 42 -20.15 5.13 8.89
C ALA A 42 -19.52 6.45 9.41
N ALA A 43 -20.32 7.52 9.56
CA ALA A 43 -19.92 8.77 10.17
C ALA A 43 -19.51 8.64 11.66
N GLN A 44 -19.76 7.49 12.29
CA GLN A 44 -19.23 7.16 13.62
C GLN A 44 -17.77 6.66 13.60
N PHE A 45 -17.19 6.46 12.42
CA PHE A 45 -15.79 6.05 12.23
C PHE A 45 -15.45 4.65 12.77
N LYS A 46 -16.45 3.76 12.82
CA LYS A 46 -16.29 2.38 13.33
C LYS A 46 -16.23 1.31 12.23
N GLY A 47 -16.18 1.73 10.97
CA GLY A 47 -16.22 0.83 9.82
C GLY A 47 -17.62 0.38 9.45
N LEU A 48 -17.69 -0.41 8.38
CA LEU A 48 -18.89 -1.07 7.86
C LEU A 48 -18.54 -2.52 7.55
N SER A 49 -19.53 -3.41 7.60
CA SER A 49 -19.32 -4.79 7.14
C SER A 49 -19.13 -4.85 5.62
N HIS A 50 -18.58 -5.95 5.12
CA HIS A 50 -18.47 -6.21 3.67
C HIS A 50 -19.81 -6.04 2.94
N ARG A 51 -20.92 -6.50 3.54
CA ARG A 51 -22.27 -6.40 2.96
C ARG A 51 -22.82 -4.96 2.91
N GLU A 52 -22.58 -4.18 3.96
CA GLU A 52 -22.96 -2.76 4.00
C GLU A 52 -22.11 -1.92 3.03
N ALA A 53 -20.81 -2.19 2.98
CA ALA A 53 -19.89 -1.52 2.06
C ALA A 53 -20.22 -1.84 0.59
N ALA A 54 -20.58 -3.09 0.28
CA ALA A 54 -21.02 -3.48 -1.07
C ALA A 54 -22.23 -2.65 -1.54
N LEU A 55 -23.19 -2.37 -0.64
CA LEU A 55 -24.32 -1.50 -0.96
C LEU A 55 -23.87 -0.05 -1.25
N LEU A 56 -22.96 0.52 -0.46
CA LEU A 56 -22.41 1.85 -0.76
C LEU A 56 -21.69 1.88 -2.12
N LEU A 57 -20.98 0.80 -2.47
CA LEU A 57 -20.34 0.65 -3.77
C LEU A 57 -21.36 0.57 -4.92
N GLU A 58 -22.53 -0.04 -4.73
CA GLU A 58 -23.59 -0.13 -5.75
C GLU A 58 -24.49 1.10 -5.86
N CYS A 59 -24.45 2.03 -4.90
CA CYS A 59 -25.32 3.22 -4.88
C CYS A 59 -25.38 3.95 -6.23
N ASP A 60 -26.56 4.07 -6.84
CA ASP A 60 -26.76 4.66 -8.17
C ASP A 60 -27.27 6.11 -8.13
N GLN A 61 -27.42 6.68 -6.92
CA GLN A 61 -27.88 8.04 -6.69
C GLN A 61 -26.69 9.02 -6.65
N PRO A 62 -26.60 9.99 -7.56
CA PRO A 62 -25.44 10.89 -7.64
C PRO A 62 -25.22 11.74 -6.38
N ASP A 63 -26.29 12.25 -5.75
CA ASP A 63 -26.20 13.06 -4.54
C ASP A 63 -25.71 12.25 -3.33
N LEU A 64 -26.12 10.98 -3.22
CA LEU A 64 -25.61 10.07 -2.20
C LEU A 64 -24.17 9.63 -2.48
N THR A 65 -23.80 9.44 -3.74
CA THR A 65 -22.40 9.17 -4.13
C THR A 65 -21.48 10.33 -3.72
N GLU A 66 -21.93 11.57 -3.91
CA GLU A 66 -21.19 12.73 -3.43
C GLU A 66 -21.05 12.74 -1.88
N ARG A 67 -22.12 12.39 -1.15
CA ARG A 67 -22.06 12.23 0.32
C ARG A 67 -21.06 11.15 0.74
N ILE A 68 -21.00 10.03 0.02
CA ILE A 68 -20.01 8.95 0.25
C ILE A 68 -18.60 9.50 0.08
N PHE A 69 -18.33 10.27 -0.98
CA PHE A 69 -17.01 10.89 -1.19
C PHE A 69 -16.64 11.90 -0.12
N ARG A 70 -17.58 12.75 0.31
CA ARG A 70 -17.36 13.70 1.40
C ARG A 70 -17.05 12.99 2.71
N LEU A 71 -17.82 11.96 3.05
CA LEU A 71 -17.56 11.14 4.24
C LEU A 71 -16.17 10.49 4.17
N ALA A 72 -15.78 9.91 3.04
CA ALA A 72 -14.44 9.31 2.90
C ALA A 72 -13.31 10.34 3.10
N GLN A 73 -13.49 11.59 2.61
CA GLN A 73 -12.56 12.71 2.87
C GLN A 73 -12.49 13.07 4.36
N GLU A 74 -13.64 13.13 5.05
CA GLU A 74 -13.70 13.41 6.49
C GLU A 74 -12.97 12.34 7.30
N ILE A 75 -13.20 11.05 6.98
CA ILE A 75 -12.51 9.92 7.62
C ILE A 75 -11.00 10.03 7.39
N LYS A 76 -10.59 10.26 6.13
CA LYS A 76 -9.17 10.43 5.80
C LYS A 76 -8.56 11.57 6.61
N HIS A 77 -9.20 12.73 6.65
CA HIS A 77 -8.70 13.89 7.37
C HIS A 77 -8.63 13.62 8.88
N LYS A 78 -9.63 12.95 9.46
CA LYS A 78 -9.66 12.63 10.90
C LYS A 78 -8.48 11.78 11.35
N PHE A 79 -8.12 10.74 10.60
CA PHE A 79 -7.07 9.79 11.03
C PHE A 79 -5.69 10.05 10.41
N TYR A 80 -5.65 10.47 9.15
CA TYR A 80 -4.41 10.70 8.40
C TYR A 80 -4.09 12.18 8.19
N GLY A 81 -5.08 13.06 8.32
CA GLY A 81 -4.95 14.47 8.00
C GLY A 81 -4.48 14.68 6.56
N ASN A 82 -3.64 15.70 6.39
CA ASN A 82 -3.01 16.03 5.11
C ASN A 82 -1.76 15.18 4.82
N ARG A 83 -1.39 14.24 5.71
CA ARG A 83 -0.16 13.47 5.56
C ARG A 83 -0.28 12.43 4.45
N ILE A 84 0.77 12.32 3.64
CA ILE A 84 0.93 11.29 2.63
C ILE A 84 2.31 10.67 2.79
N VAL A 85 2.35 9.37 3.10
CA VAL A 85 3.62 8.65 3.31
C VAL A 85 4.22 8.24 1.97
N MET A 86 5.50 8.55 1.78
CA MET A 86 6.25 8.29 0.55
C MET A 86 7.08 7.01 0.69
N PHE A 87 7.11 6.21 -0.37
CA PHE A 87 8.00 5.05 -0.50
C PHE A 87 8.43 4.83 -1.96
N ALA A 88 9.30 3.86 -2.20
CA ALA A 88 9.62 3.38 -3.54
C ALA A 88 9.61 1.84 -3.55
N PRO A 89 9.13 1.20 -4.63
CA PRO A 89 9.35 -0.22 -4.84
C PRO A 89 10.82 -0.48 -5.23
N LEU A 90 11.41 -1.59 -4.78
CA LEU A 90 12.73 -2.05 -5.22
C LEU A 90 12.59 -3.49 -5.71
N TYR A 91 12.68 -3.67 -7.03
CA TYR A 91 12.62 -4.97 -7.68
C TYR A 91 13.98 -5.66 -7.61
N LEU A 92 14.05 -6.77 -6.86
CA LEU A 92 15.29 -7.51 -6.64
C LEU A 92 15.53 -8.55 -7.73
N SER A 93 14.46 -9.18 -8.21
CA SER A 93 14.55 -10.27 -9.17
C SER A 93 13.22 -10.49 -9.88
N ASN A 94 13.27 -10.69 -11.20
CA ASN A 94 12.10 -11.03 -12.00
C ASN A 94 12.06 -12.51 -12.44
N TYR A 95 12.93 -13.36 -11.90
CA TYR A 95 12.79 -14.80 -12.06
C TYR A 95 11.52 -15.28 -11.36
N CYS A 96 10.66 -15.97 -12.10
CA CYS A 96 9.39 -16.48 -11.58
C CYS A 96 9.02 -17.79 -12.29
N VAL A 97 8.57 -18.79 -11.54
CA VAL A 97 8.13 -20.10 -12.06
C VAL A 97 6.63 -20.15 -12.35
N ASN A 98 5.88 -19.13 -11.94
CA ASN A 98 4.43 -19.09 -12.12
C ASN A 98 4.01 -18.72 -13.54
N GLY A 99 2.79 -19.13 -13.91
CA GLY A 99 2.17 -18.84 -15.19
C GLY A 99 1.11 -17.74 -15.17
N CYS A 100 1.22 -16.74 -14.29
CA CYS A 100 0.18 -15.71 -14.11
C CYS A 100 -0.09 -14.98 -15.43
N VAL A 101 -1.32 -15.05 -15.94
CA VAL A 101 -1.64 -14.59 -17.31
C VAL A 101 -1.67 -13.07 -17.48
N TYR A 102 -1.51 -12.31 -16.39
CA TYR A 102 -1.57 -10.85 -16.34
C TYR A 102 -0.22 -10.21 -15.98
N CYS A 103 0.84 -11.01 -15.84
CA CYS A 103 2.13 -10.54 -15.35
C CYS A 103 3.24 -10.92 -16.33
N PRO A 104 4.06 -9.95 -16.80
CA PRO A 104 5.11 -10.22 -17.78
C PRO A 104 6.21 -11.12 -17.21
N TYR A 105 6.33 -11.23 -15.89
CA TYR A 105 7.31 -12.11 -15.26
C TYR A 105 6.93 -13.58 -15.36
N HIS A 106 5.78 -13.94 -15.91
CA HIS A 106 5.36 -15.33 -16.01
C HIS A 106 6.40 -16.18 -16.78
N LEU A 107 6.52 -17.46 -16.43
CA LEU A 107 7.58 -18.34 -16.92
C LEU A 107 7.65 -18.48 -18.44
N LYS A 108 6.50 -18.34 -19.13
CA LYS A 108 6.38 -18.46 -20.59
C LYS A 108 6.94 -17.25 -21.35
N ASN A 109 7.05 -16.08 -20.71
CA ASN A 109 7.55 -14.87 -21.34
C ASN A 109 9.06 -15.06 -21.54
N LYS A 110 9.49 -15.05 -22.81
CA LYS A 110 10.89 -15.17 -23.24
C LYS A 110 11.44 -13.87 -23.84
N THR A 111 10.62 -12.83 -23.97
CA THR A 111 11.01 -11.52 -24.50
C THR A 111 11.57 -10.62 -23.41
N ILE A 112 11.04 -10.71 -22.18
CA ILE A 112 11.53 -9.91 -21.06
C ILE A 112 12.91 -10.36 -20.57
N ALA A 113 13.80 -9.38 -20.32
CA ALA A 113 15.13 -9.62 -19.81
C ALA A 113 15.08 -10.16 -18.37
N ARG A 114 15.61 -11.37 -18.13
CA ARG A 114 15.65 -11.98 -16.79
C ARG A 114 16.85 -11.49 -15.99
N LYS A 115 16.59 -10.86 -14.84
CA LYS A 115 17.58 -10.22 -13.98
C LYS A 115 17.34 -10.60 -12.51
N LYS A 116 18.45 -10.69 -11.77
CA LYS A 116 18.51 -10.82 -10.31
C LYS A 116 19.68 -9.97 -9.83
N LEU A 117 19.43 -9.08 -8.90
CA LEU A 117 20.48 -8.21 -8.35
C LEU A 117 21.40 -9.00 -7.42
N THR A 118 22.70 -8.80 -7.57
CA THR A 118 23.71 -9.13 -6.57
C THR A 118 23.63 -8.18 -5.38
N GLN A 119 24.21 -8.54 -4.24
CA GLN A 119 24.24 -7.65 -3.08
C GLN A 119 24.94 -6.31 -3.35
N GLU A 120 25.92 -6.28 -4.26
CA GLU A 120 26.59 -5.05 -4.65
C GLU A 120 25.74 -4.18 -5.58
N GLU A 121 24.93 -4.78 -6.46
CA GLU A 121 23.94 -4.03 -7.23
C GLU A 121 22.82 -3.51 -6.33
N ILE A 122 22.32 -4.30 -5.37
CA ILE A 122 21.39 -3.82 -4.34
C ILE A 122 21.98 -2.63 -3.59
N ARG A 123 23.28 -2.65 -3.28
CA ARG A 123 23.96 -1.52 -2.65
C ARG A 123 23.87 -0.26 -3.50
N LYS A 124 24.15 -0.36 -4.80
CA LYS A 124 24.05 0.76 -5.74
C LYS A 124 22.62 1.29 -5.85
N GLU A 125 21.63 0.40 -5.96
CA GLU A 125 20.22 0.78 -6.01
C GLU A 125 19.78 1.52 -4.76
N VAL A 126 20.15 1.02 -3.57
CA VAL A 126 19.82 1.65 -2.29
C VAL A 126 20.51 3.00 -2.13
N ILE A 127 21.75 3.15 -2.59
CA ILE A 127 22.44 4.44 -2.60
C ILE A 127 21.68 5.44 -3.49
N ALA A 128 21.29 5.04 -4.71
CA ALA A 128 20.52 5.88 -5.61
C ALA A 128 19.17 6.31 -4.99
N LEU A 129 18.45 5.37 -4.37
CA LEU A 129 17.20 5.64 -3.65
C LEU A 129 17.39 6.57 -2.44
N GLN A 130 18.50 6.42 -1.70
CA GLN A 130 18.85 7.31 -0.59
C GLN A 130 19.21 8.71 -1.08
N ASP A 131 19.90 8.84 -2.21
CA ASP A 131 20.23 10.11 -2.86
C ASP A 131 19.00 10.83 -3.41
N MET A 132 17.96 10.09 -3.81
CA MET A 132 16.66 10.68 -4.12
C MET A 132 15.95 11.23 -2.87
N GLY A 133 16.25 10.66 -1.69
CA GLY A 133 15.69 11.05 -0.41
C GLY A 133 14.77 10.02 0.24
N HIS A 134 14.58 8.85 -0.36
CA HIS A 134 13.75 7.80 0.22
C HIS A 134 14.27 7.30 1.58
N LYS A 135 13.33 6.89 2.42
CA LYS A 135 13.57 6.26 3.74
C LYS A 135 12.77 4.98 3.93
N ARG A 136 11.91 4.63 2.97
CA ARG A 136 10.96 3.51 3.01
C ARG A 136 10.98 2.80 1.67
N LEU A 137 11.18 1.50 1.68
CA LEU A 137 11.16 0.66 0.48
C LEU A 137 10.08 -0.42 0.60
N ALA A 138 9.57 -0.88 -0.54
CA ALA A 138 8.81 -2.12 -0.68
C ALA A 138 9.59 -3.05 -1.62
N LEU A 139 10.07 -4.18 -1.11
CA LEU A 139 10.81 -5.15 -1.92
C LEU A 139 9.85 -5.96 -2.76
N GLU A 140 10.20 -6.16 -4.02
CA GLU A 140 9.43 -6.93 -4.99
C GLU A 140 10.34 -8.01 -5.58
N ALA A 141 9.92 -9.27 -5.53
CA ALA A 141 10.65 -10.37 -6.18
C ALA A 141 9.71 -11.45 -6.72
N GLY A 142 10.01 -11.96 -7.92
CA GLY A 142 9.31 -13.11 -8.49
C GLY A 142 9.52 -14.40 -7.68
N GLU A 143 8.60 -15.35 -7.81
CA GLU A 143 8.67 -16.62 -7.09
C GLU A 143 9.53 -17.63 -7.86
N ASP A 144 10.76 -17.85 -7.42
CA ASP A 144 11.64 -18.90 -7.94
C ASP A 144 12.43 -19.50 -6.78
N PRO A 145 12.07 -20.69 -6.25
CA PRO A 145 12.74 -21.27 -5.09
C PRO A 145 14.24 -21.55 -5.28
N LEU A 146 14.71 -21.68 -6.53
CA LEU A 146 16.12 -21.93 -6.83
C LEU A 146 16.90 -20.62 -6.91
N ARG A 147 16.35 -19.61 -7.60
CA ARG A 147 17.05 -18.34 -7.86
C ARG A 147 16.78 -17.29 -6.80
N ASN A 148 15.59 -17.27 -6.22
CA ASN A 148 15.12 -16.34 -5.20
C ASN A 148 14.74 -17.09 -3.91
N PRO A 149 15.65 -17.92 -3.34
CA PRO A 149 15.37 -18.58 -2.07
C PRO A 149 15.21 -17.53 -0.96
N ILE A 150 14.57 -17.90 0.15
CA ILE A 150 14.31 -16.96 1.26
C ILE A 150 15.62 -16.34 1.78
N GLU A 151 16.72 -17.10 1.78
CA GLU A 151 18.05 -16.64 2.21
C GLU A 151 18.54 -15.44 1.39
N TYR A 152 18.25 -15.40 0.09
CA TYR A 152 18.59 -14.24 -0.75
C TYR A 152 17.78 -13.01 -0.35
N ILE A 153 16.49 -13.18 -0.03
CA ILE A 153 15.64 -12.07 0.41
C ILE A 153 16.12 -11.53 1.77
N LEU A 154 16.48 -12.42 2.70
CA LEU A 154 17.00 -12.05 4.02
C LEU A 154 18.35 -11.32 3.92
N GLU A 155 19.27 -11.83 3.10
CA GLU A 155 20.56 -11.18 2.82
C GLU A 155 20.34 -9.80 2.19
N SER A 156 19.39 -9.67 1.27
CA SER A 156 19.03 -8.40 0.64
C SER A 156 18.52 -7.38 1.68
N ILE A 157 17.62 -7.79 2.58
CA ILE A 157 17.12 -6.93 3.66
C ILE A 157 18.27 -6.46 4.57
N GLN A 158 19.17 -7.37 4.95
CA GLN A 158 20.35 -7.04 5.74
C GLN A 158 21.25 -6.03 5.02
N THR A 159 21.53 -6.24 3.74
CA THR A 159 22.29 -5.31 2.90
C THR A 159 21.63 -3.93 2.89
N ILE A 160 20.33 -3.85 2.63
CA ILE A 160 19.57 -2.59 2.58
C ILE A 160 19.68 -1.81 3.91
N TYR A 161 19.46 -2.47 5.04
CA TYR A 161 19.54 -1.80 6.35
C TYR A 161 20.96 -1.42 6.77
N SER A 162 21.98 -2.12 6.27
CA SER A 162 23.39 -1.79 6.54
C SER A 162 23.86 -0.49 5.88
N ILE A 163 23.18 -0.06 4.82
CA ILE A 163 23.65 1.05 3.98
C ILE A 163 23.23 2.38 4.58
N LYS A 164 24.24 3.22 4.83
CA LYS A 164 24.08 4.64 5.11
C LYS A 164 24.89 5.41 4.07
N HIS A 165 24.25 6.33 3.36
CA HIS A 165 24.88 7.15 2.35
C HIS A 165 24.54 8.63 2.60
N LYS A 166 25.55 9.45 2.90
CA LYS A 166 25.37 10.85 3.36
C LYS A 166 24.41 10.87 4.56
N ASN A 167 23.33 11.67 4.49
CA ASN A 167 22.26 11.71 5.50
C ASN A 167 21.14 10.67 5.24
N GLY A 168 21.29 9.85 4.20
CA GLY A 168 20.35 8.81 3.80
C GLY A 168 20.45 7.54 4.64
N ALA A 169 19.29 6.96 4.91
CA ALA A 169 19.16 5.63 5.49
C ALA A 169 17.77 5.07 5.16
N ILE A 170 17.68 3.81 4.74
CA ILE A 170 16.40 3.10 4.67
C ILE A 170 16.02 2.68 6.09
N ARG A 171 14.85 3.14 6.56
CA ARG A 171 14.40 3.01 7.94
C ARG A 171 13.20 2.04 8.10
N ARG A 172 12.62 1.58 6.98
CA ARG A 172 11.59 0.53 6.95
C ARG A 172 11.60 -0.14 5.58
N VAL A 173 11.66 -1.47 5.59
CA VAL A 173 11.57 -2.31 4.39
C VAL A 173 10.31 -3.16 4.50
N ASN A 174 9.32 -2.88 3.65
CA ASN A 174 8.20 -3.77 3.43
C ASN A 174 8.61 -4.85 2.42
N VAL A 175 7.96 -6.00 2.45
CA VAL A 175 8.31 -7.14 1.58
C VAL A 175 7.07 -7.67 0.88
N ASN A 176 7.12 -7.71 -0.45
CA ASN A 176 6.14 -8.32 -1.32
C ASN A 176 6.80 -9.49 -2.08
N ILE A 177 6.61 -10.68 -1.53
CA ILE A 177 7.02 -11.95 -2.12
C ILE A 177 5.85 -12.93 -2.06
N ALA A 178 5.86 -13.94 -2.91
CA ALA A 178 4.80 -14.95 -2.96
C ALA A 178 4.55 -15.64 -1.61
N ALA A 179 3.35 -16.21 -1.49
CA ALA A 179 2.91 -16.93 -0.29
C ALA A 179 3.92 -18.02 0.11
N THR A 180 4.33 -18.02 1.38
CA THR A 180 5.32 -18.98 1.87
C THR A 180 4.92 -19.57 3.22
N THR A 181 5.84 -20.31 3.86
CA THR A 181 5.61 -21.04 5.10
C THR A 181 5.72 -20.13 6.33
N VAL A 182 5.11 -20.54 7.44
CA VAL A 182 5.27 -19.90 8.76
C VAL A 182 6.75 -19.76 9.14
N GLU A 183 7.59 -20.74 8.81
CA GLU A 183 9.03 -20.68 9.06
C GLU A 183 9.70 -19.52 8.31
N ASN A 184 9.41 -19.37 7.01
CA ASN A 184 9.98 -18.29 6.21
C ASN A 184 9.46 -16.92 6.63
N TYR A 185 8.17 -16.83 7.02
CA TYR A 185 7.64 -15.61 7.63
C TYR A 185 8.29 -15.28 8.96
N ARG A 186 8.64 -16.27 9.79
CA ARG A 186 9.36 -16.04 11.03
C ARG A 186 10.76 -15.48 10.76
N LYS A 187 11.46 -16.03 9.77
CA LYS A 187 12.75 -15.48 9.31
C LYS A 187 12.61 -14.02 8.84
N LEU A 188 11.53 -13.68 8.12
CA LEU A 188 11.26 -12.29 7.72
C LEU A 188 10.98 -11.39 8.93
N LYS A 189 10.21 -11.85 9.92
CA LYS A 189 9.98 -11.12 11.18
C LYS A 189 11.31 -10.84 11.89
N ASP A 190 12.17 -11.86 12.01
CA ASP A 190 13.47 -11.77 12.66
C ASP A 190 14.43 -10.82 11.91
N ALA A 191 14.31 -10.73 10.58
CA ALA A 191 15.04 -9.76 9.75
C ALA A 191 14.54 -8.31 9.89
N GLY A 192 13.47 -8.07 10.67
CA GLY A 192 12.96 -6.73 10.93
C GLY A 192 12.29 -6.10 9.70
N ILE A 193 11.41 -6.83 9.03
CA ILE A 193 10.54 -6.24 8.01
C ILE A 193 9.51 -5.29 8.65
N GLY A 194 9.03 -4.33 7.87
CA GLY A 194 7.91 -3.46 8.20
C GLY A 194 6.59 -4.19 8.01
N THR A 195 6.07 -4.16 6.78
CA THR A 195 4.83 -4.85 6.40
C THR A 195 5.13 -6.00 5.45
N TYR A 196 4.54 -7.17 5.68
CA TYR A 196 4.43 -8.21 4.65
C TYR A 196 3.23 -7.92 3.76
N ILE A 197 3.47 -7.75 2.46
CA ILE A 197 2.44 -7.42 1.48
C ILE A 197 2.24 -8.64 0.59
N LEU A 198 0.99 -9.00 0.38
CA LEU A 198 0.61 -10.03 -0.59
C LEU A 198 -0.74 -9.66 -1.16
N PHE A 199 -0.79 -9.51 -2.49
CA PHE A 199 -2.05 -9.30 -3.17
C PHE A 199 -2.70 -10.66 -3.37
N GLN A 200 -3.97 -10.76 -3.00
CA GLN A 200 -4.79 -11.91 -3.36
C GLN A 200 -5.00 -11.99 -4.87
N GLU A 201 -4.86 -10.85 -5.57
CA GLU A 201 -5.11 -10.66 -6.99
C GLU A 201 -6.61 -10.71 -7.30
N THR A 202 -7.25 -11.85 -7.07
CA THR A 202 -8.72 -12.04 -7.11
C THR A 202 -9.16 -13.06 -6.05
N TYR A 203 -10.28 -12.77 -5.40
CA TYR A 203 -10.91 -13.64 -4.40
C TYR A 203 -11.86 -14.67 -5.03
N HIS A 204 -12.17 -14.57 -6.32
CA HIS A 204 -13.01 -15.57 -6.98
C HIS A 204 -12.19 -16.80 -7.35
N LYS A 205 -12.33 -17.90 -6.59
CA LYS A 205 -11.51 -19.12 -6.71
C LYS A 205 -11.33 -19.62 -8.14
N GLU A 206 -12.42 -19.81 -8.89
CA GLU A 206 -12.32 -20.34 -10.27
C GLU A 206 -11.54 -19.40 -11.20
N ASN A 207 -11.73 -18.08 -11.05
CA ASN A 207 -11.01 -17.08 -11.82
C ASN A 207 -9.55 -17.00 -11.38
N TYR A 208 -9.29 -17.16 -10.08
CA TYR A 208 -7.93 -17.26 -9.56
C TYR A 208 -7.19 -18.42 -10.21
N GLU A 209 -7.78 -19.62 -10.23
CA GLU A 209 -7.16 -20.80 -10.83
C GLU A 209 -6.94 -20.64 -12.33
N SER A 210 -7.87 -20.00 -13.06
CA SER A 210 -7.69 -19.72 -14.49
C SER A 210 -6.60 -18.68 -14.76
N LEU A 211 -6.48 -17.66 -13.90
CA LEU A 211 -5.45 -16.61 -14.02
C LEU A 211 -4.06 -17.10 -13.56
N HIS A 212 -4.00 -18.18 -12.79
CA HIS A 212 -2.77 -18.77 -12.25
C HIS A 212 -2.64 -20.27 -12.65
N PRO A 213 -2.57 -20.60 -13.94
CA PRO A 213 -2.68 -21.98 -14.44
C PRO A 213 -1.53 -22.90 -14.01
N THR A 214 -0.35 -22.35 -13.67
CA THR A 214 0.84 -23.15 -13.35
C THR A 214 1.70 -22.50 -12.27
N GLY A 215 2.46 -23.33 -11.54
CA GLY A 215 3.39 -22.90 -10.49
C GLY A 215 2.76 -22.94 -9.09
N PRO A 216 3.52 -22.68 -8.02
CA PRO A 216 3.01 -22.73 -6.65
C PRO A 216 1.82 -21.79 -6.40
N LYS A 217 1.80 -20.63 -7.07
CA LYS A 217 0.72 -19.63 -6.95
C LYS A 217 -0.64 -20.15 -7.44
N SER A 218 -0.73 -21.26 -8.18
CA SER A 218 -2.02 -21.82 -8.62
C SER A 218 -2.92 -22.30 -7.46
N LYS A 219 -2.36 -22.51 -6.27
CA LYS A 219 -3.07 -23.03 -5.10
C LYS A 219 -3.84 -21.92 -4.38
N TYR A 220 -5.10 -21.69 -4.76
CA TYR A 220 -5.96 -20.64 -4.20
C TYR A 220 -5.96 -20.61 -2.66
N ALA A 221 -6.27 -21.73 -2.01
CA ALA A 221 -6.36 -21.79 -0.55
C ALA A 221 -5.03 -21.45 0.14
N TYR A 222 -3.92 -22.01 -0.36
CA TYR A 222 -2.58 -21.74 0.17
C TYR A 222 -2.20 -20.26 0.05
N HIS A 223 -2.58 -19.61 -1.05
CA HIS A 223 -2.34 -18.18 -1.25
C HIS A 223 -3.22 -17.31 -0.35
N THR A 224 -4.50 -17.66 -0.22
CA THR A 224 -5.48 -16.93 0.60
C THR A 224 -5.15 -17.00 2.09
N GLU A 225 -4.75 -18.17 2.59
CA GLU A 225 -4.33 -18.40 3.99
C GLU A 225 -2.91 -17.91 4.30
N ALA A 226 -2.25 -17.21 3.37
CA ALA A 226 -0.88 -16.76 3.55
C ALA A 226 -0.73 -15.70 4.65
N MET A 227 -1.75 -14.85 4.82
CA MET A 227 -1.75 -13.84 5.87
C MET A 227 -1.90 -14.44 7.26
N ASP A 228 -2.67 -15.53 7.40
CA ASP A 228 -2.72 -16.31 8.64
C ASP A 228 -1.35 -16.81 9.02
N ARG A 229 -0.65 -17.46 8.08
CA ARG A 229 0.70 -17.98 8.31
C ARG A 229 1.70 -16.87 8.65
N ALA A 230 1.54 -15.68 8.07
CA ALA A 230 2.37 -14.53 8.38
C ALA A 230 2.12 -14.00 9.81
N MET A 231 0.86 -13.86 10.21
CA MET A 231 0.49 -13.43 11.56
C MET A 231 0.84 -14.47 12.63
N GLU A 232 0.68 -15.77 12.33
CA GLU A 232 1.14 -16.89 13.19
C GLU A 232 2.66 -16.89 13.39
N ALA A 233 3.42 -16.42 12.40
CA ALA A 233 4.85 -16.23 12.52
C ALA A 233 5.25 -14.97 13.32
N GLY A 234 4.28 -14.15 13.71
CA GLY A 234 4.46 -12.92 14.47
C GLY A 234 4.58 -11.65 13.62
N ILE A 235 4.32 -11.70 12.32
CA ILE A 235 4.21 -10.49 11.48
C ILE A 235 2.84 -9.86 11.72
N ASP A 236 2.84 -8.76 12.45
CA ASP A 236 1.64 -8.05 12.93
C ASP A 236 1.20 -6.90 12.02
N ASP A 237 2.07 -6.44 11.13
CA ASP A 237 1.72 -5.53 10.03
C ASP A 237 1.66 -6.33 8.72
N VAL A 238 0.45 -6.63 8.23
CA VAL A 238 0.24 -7.23 6.89
C VAL A 238 -0.49 -6.28 5.94
N GLY A 239 -0.28 -6.47 4.64
CA GLY A 239 -0.83 -5.64 3.58
C GLY A 239 -1.60 -6.47 2.55
N LEU A 240 -2.92 -6.30 2.49
CA LEU A 240 -3.77 -6.93 1.48
C LEU A 240 -3.72 -6.16 0.16
N GLY A 241 -4.19 -6.78 -0.91
CA GLY A 241 -4.46 -6.09 -2.17
C GLY A 241 -5.22 -6.95 -3.17
N VAL A 242 -5.86 -6.26 -4.13
CA VAL A 242 -6.58 -6.84 -5.27
C VAL A 242 -6.06 -6.15 -6.52
N LEU A 243 -5.81 -6.92 -7.59
CA LEU A 243 -5.49 -6.35 -8.90
C LEU A 243 -6.80 -6.10 -9.64
N PHE A 244 -7.35 -4.89 -9.47
CA PHE A 244 -8.63 -4.53 -10.05
C PHE A 244 -8.56 -4.51 -11.58
N GLY A 245 -9.57 -5.10 -12.20
CA GLY A 245 -9.65 -5.23 -13.66
C GLY A 245 -9.31 -6.63 -14.19
N LEU A 246 -8.83 -7.55 -13.35
CA LEU A 246 -8.68 -8.96 -13.76
C LEU A 246 -10.03 -9.67 -13.91
N ASN A 247 -11.01 -9.28 -13.11
CA ASN A 247 -12.35 -9.87 -13.08
C ASN A 247 -13.37 -8.91 -12.44
N THR A 248 -14.54 -9.42 -12.05
CA THR A 248 -15.65 -8.75 -11.38
C THR A 248 -15.23 -8.01 -10.10
N TYR A 249 -14.94 -6.71 -10.25
CA TYR A 249 -14.44 -5.87 -9.14
C TYR A 249 -15.33 -5.89 -7.89
N ARG A 250 -16.64 -6.12 -8.02
CA ARG A 250 -17.59 -6.21 -6.90
C ARG A 250 -17.32 -7.43 -6.02
N TYR A 251 -17.04 -8.57 -6.64
CA TYR A 251 -16.73 -9.81 -5.94
C TYR A 251 -15.41 -9.63 -5.18
N ASP A 252 -14.37 -9.14 -5.86
CA ASP A 252 -13.06 -8.95 -5.24
C ASP A 252 -13.07 -7.86 -4.16
N PHE A 253 -13.84 -6.79 -4.34
CA PHE A 253 -14.06 -5.77 -3.31
C PHE A 253 -14.69 -6.39 -2.05
N THR A 254 -15.70 -7.25 -2.23
CA THR A 254 -16.38 -7.90 -1.10
C THR A 254 -15.44 -8.87 -0.39
N GLY A 255 -14.76 -9.75 -1.14
CA GLY A 255 -13.77 -10.68 -0.60
C GLY A 255 -12.62 -9.99 0.12
N LEU A 256 -12.16 -8.83 -0.38
CA LEU A 256 -11.14 -8.01 0.27
C LEU A 256 -11.56 -7.54 1.67
N LEU A 257 -12.82 -7.11 1.82
CA LEU A 257 -13.35 -6.68 3.11
C LEU A 257 -13.61 -7.88 4.04
N MET A 258 -14.10 -9.00 3.51
CA MET A 258 -14.22 -10.24 4.28
C MET A 258 -12.87 -10.73 4.81
N HIS A 259 -11.79 -10.60 4.02
CA HIS A 259 -10.44 -10.95 4.47
C HIS A 259 -9.94 -9.98 5.55
N ALA A 260 -10.24 -8.68 5.45
CA ALA A 260 -9.92 -7.72 6.50
C ALA A 260 -10.65 -8.04 7.82
N GLU A 261 -11.94 -8.38 7.74
CA GLU A 261 -12.75 -8.83 8.86
C GLU A 261 -12.21 -10.13 9.46
N HIS A 262 -11.78 -11.07 8.63
CA HIS A 262 -11.17 -12.33 9.07
C HIS A 262 -9.92 -12.11 9.92
N LEU A 263 -9.00 -11.25 9.46
CA LEU A 263 -7.78 -10.95 10.21
C LEU A 263 -8.10 -10.29 11.57
N GLU A 264 -9.06 -9.35 11.60
CA GLU A 264 -9.48 -8.72 12.86
C GLU A 264 -10.18 -9.72 13.80
N ALA A 265 -11.03 -10.62 13.29
CA ALA A 265 -11.71 -11.64 14.08
C ALA A 265 -10.74 -12.69 14.65
N THR A 266 -9.76 -13.13 13.85
CA THR A 266 -8.85 -14.23 14.18
C THR A 266 -7.67 -13.80 15.03
N PHE A 267 -7.12 -12.61 14.75
CA PHE A 267 -5.87 -12.14 15.35
C PHE A 267 -6.03 -10.86 16.18
N GLY A 268 -7.25 -10.31 16.27
CA GLY A 268 -7.55 -9.08 17.00
C GLY A 268 -7.09 -7.80 16.29
N VAL A 269 -6.52 -7.92 15.08
CA VAL A 269 -6.05 -6.79 14.28
C VAL A 269 -6.24 -7.05 12.79
N GLY A 270 -6.89 -6.12 12.10
CA GLY A 270 -7.02 -6.15 10.64
C GLY A 270 -5.71 -5.77 9.91
N PRO A 271 -5.74 -5.66 8.58
CA PRO A 271 -4.55 -5.32 7.80
C PRO A 271 -4.05 -3.90 8.09
N HIS A 272 -2.72 -3.74 8.10
CA HIS A 272 -2.07 -2.43 8.21
C HIS A 272 -2.30 -1.58 6.96
N THR A 273 -2.30 -2.21 5.79
CA THR A 273 -2.54 -1.55 4.51
C THR A 273 -3.40 -2.37 3.56
N ILE A 274 -4.13 -1.68 2.69
CA ILE A 274 -4.74 -2.23 1.48
C ILE A 274 -4.13 -1.53 0.26
N SER A 275 -3.66 -2.30 -0.71
CA SER A 275 -3.22 -1.80 -2.01
C SER A 275 -4.33 -1.97 -3.04
N VAL A 276 -4.51 -0.96 -3.88
CA VAL A 276 -5.57 -0.92 -4.91
C VAL A 276 -4.99 -0.79 -6.33
N PRO A 277 -4.05 -1.65 -6.77
CA PRO A 277 -3.54 -1.59 -8.15
C PRO A 277 -4.64 -1.92 -9.17
N ARG A 278 -4.65 -1.22 -10.31
CA ARG A 278 -5.39 -1.64 -11.51
C ARG A 278 -4.49 -2.41 -12.47
N ILE A 279 -5.09 -3.28 -13.28
CA ILE A 279 -4.40 -3.91 -14.42
C ILE A 279 -3.84 -2.82 -15.33
N CYS A 280 -2.60 -3.00 -15.78
CA CYS A 280 -1.91 -2.08 -16.68
C CYS A 280 -1.25 -2.87 -17.80
N PRO A 281 -0.96 -2.22 -18.94
CA PRO A 281 -0.12 -2.81 -19.96
C PRO A 281 1.25 -3.19 -19.39
N ALA A 282 1.82 -4.26 -19.94
CA ALA A 282 3.16 -4.71 -19.67
C ALA A 282 3.74 -5.42 -20.91
N ASP A 283 5.02 -5.78 -20.87
CA ASP A 283 5.60 -6.67 -21.89
C ASP A 283 4.73 -7.93 -22.04
N ASP A 284 4.45 -8.36 -23.26
CA ASP A 284 3.58 -9.50 -23.60
C ASP A 284 2.15 -9.54 -23.00
N ILE A 285 1.70 -8.52 -22.27
CA ILE A 285 0.37 -8.44 -21.66
C ILE A 285 -0.44 -7.26 -22.21
N SER A 286 -1.57 -7.56 -22.88
CA SER A 286 -2.53 -6.55 -23.33
C SER A 286 -3.66 -6.39 -22.33
N THR A 287 -4.00 -5.15 -21.96
CA THR A 287 -5.18 -4.89 -21.12
C THR A 287 -6.49 -5.20 -21.84
N GLN A 288 -6.50 -5.35 -23.17
CA GLN A 288 -7.69 -5.72 -23.94
C GLN A 288 -8.13 -7.16 -23.67
N ASP A 289 -7.23 -8.00 -23.17
CA ASP A 289 -7.53 -9.38 -22.76
C ASP A 289 -8.33 -9.42 -21.44
N PHE A 290 -8.52 -8.26 -20.79
CA PHE A 290 -9.18 -8.11 -19.49
C PHE A 290 -10.38 -7.15 -19.62
N PRO A 291 -11.58 -7.65 -20.00
CA PRO A 291 -12.75 -6.81 -20.28
C PRO A 291 -13.32 -6.11 -19.03
N ASP A 292 -12.96 -6.56 -17.83
CA ASP A 292 -13.43 -6.01 -16.56
C ASP A 292 -12.60 -4.81 -16.05
N ALA A 293 -11.77 -4.22 -16.92
CA ALA A 293 -11.01 -3.01 -16.58
C ALA A 293 -11.92 -1.88 -16.06
N ILE A 294 -11.58 -1.34 -14.89
CA ILE A 294 -12.44 -0.38 -14.19
C ILE A 294 -12.16 1.07 -14.59
N SER A 295 -13.24 1.86 -14.74
CA SER A 295 -13.14 3.30 -15.00
C SER A 295 -12.59 4.07 -13.79
N ASP A 296 -12.13 5.30 -14.03
CA ASP A 296 -11.64 6.19 -12.97
C ASP A 296 -12.71 6.50 -11.92
N ASP A 297 -13.99 6.57 -12.31
CA ASP A 297 -15.09 6.86 -11.39
C ASP A 297 -15.38 5.65 -10.48
N ILE A 298 -15.38 4.43 -11.04
CA ILE A 298 -15.49 3.19 -10.26
C ILE A 298 -14.29 3.08 -9.31
N PHE A 299 -13.08 3.36 -9.79
CA PHE A 299 -11.88 3.32 -8.96
C PHE A 299 -11.95 4.32 -7.79
N CYS A 300 -12.39 5.56 -8.05
CA CYS A 300 -12.62 6.55 -6.99
C CYS A 300 -13.63 6.04 -5.95
N LYS A 301 -14.70 5.38 -6.40
CA LYS A 301 -15.71 4.79 -5.51
C LYS A 301 -15.17 3.64 -4.68
N ILE A 302 -14.41 2.73 -5.28
CA ILE A 302 -13.70 1.66 -4.56
C ILE A 302 -12.82 2.26 -3.46
N VAL A 303 -12.00 3.28 -3.78
CA VAL A 303 -11.12 3.91 -2.79
C VAL A 303 -11.91 4.53 -1.65
N ALA A 304 -12.96 5.29 -1.97
CA ALA A 304 -13.78 5.96 -0.96
C ALA A 304 -14.48 4.95 -0.03
N VAL A 305 -15.05 3.89 -0.60
CA VAL A 305 -15.79 2.91 0.20
C VAL A 305 -14.85 2.01 1.02
N ILE A 306 -13.66 1.65 0.53
CA ILE A 306 -12.64 0.98 1.37
C ILE A 306 -12.26 1.87 2.56
N ARG A 307 -11.99 3.16 2.34
CA ARG A 307 -11.70 4.12 3.42
C ARG A 307 -12.84 4.19 4.43
N ILE A 308 -14.08 4.10 3.99
CA ILE A 308 -15.25 4.06 4.88
C ILE A 308 -15.32 2.75 5.68
N ALA A 309 -15.15 1.61 5.02
CA ALA A 309 -15.31 0.29 5.62
C ALA A 309 -14.21 -0.03 6.64
N VAL A 310 -12.96 0.32 6.33
CA VAL A 310 -11.78 0.06 7.20
C VAL A 310 -11.02 1.36 7.49
N PRO A 311 -11.59 2.25 8.33
CA PRO A 311 -11.14 3.64 8.47
C PRO A 311 -9.71 3.80 9.02
N TYR A 312 -9.19 2.79 9.71
CA TYR A 312 -7.86 2.79 10.32
C TYR A 312 -6.76 2.17 9.44
N THR A 313 -7.15 1.43 8.40
CA THR A 313 -6.22 0.74 7.49
C THR A 313 -5.66 1.73 6.47
N GLY A 314 -4.32 1.73 6.32
CA GLY A 314 -3.66 2.56 5.32
C GLY A 314 -4.04 2.13 3.90
N MET A 315 -4.01 3.06 2.95
CA MET A 315 -4.28 2.72 1.55
C MET A 315 -3.13 3.16 0.66
N ILE A 316 -2.69 2.25 -0.21
CA ILE A 316 -1.54 2.40 -1.08
C ILE A 316 -2.01 2.57 -2.53
N ILE A 317 -1.49 3.59 -3.20
CA ILE A 317 -1.57 3.78 -4.65
C ILE A 317 -0.16 3.85 -5.24
N SER A 318 0.05 3.22 -6.39
CA SER A 318 1.34 3.18 -7.07
C SER A 318 1.36 4.08 -8.32
N THR A 319 2.49 4.09 -9.01
CA THR A 319 2.69 4.77 -10.31
C THR A 319 2.04 4.04 -11.49
N ARG A 320 1.24 2.99 -11.23
CA ARG A 320 0.28 2.44 -12.21
C ARG A 320 -0.72 3.51 -12.66
N GLU A 321 -1.07 4.40 -11.73
CA GLU A 321 -2.11 5.39 -11.90
C GLU A 321 -1.58 6.72 -12.45
N SER A 322 -2.38 7.36 -13.30
CA SER A 322 -2.06 8.69 -13.84
C SER A 322 -2.01 9.76 -12.74
N ALA A 323 -1.28 10.85 -12.97
CA ALA A 323 -1.25 11.98 -12.03
C ALA A 323 -2.65 12.55 -11.74
N ALA A 324 -3.56 12.51 -12.72
CA ALA A 324 -4.94 12.97 -12.57
C ALA A 324 -5.75 12.04 -11.65
N THR A 325 -5.68 10.73 -11.86
CA THR A 325 -6.36 9.73 -11.02
C THR A 325 -5.81 9.77 -9.59
N ARG A 326 -4.46 9.80 -9.45
CA ARG A 326 -3.80 9.96 -8.15
C ARG A 326 -4.28 11.20 -7.40
N ARG A 327 -4.42 12.35 -8.08
CA ARG A 327 -4.95 13.59 -7.48
C ARG A 327 -6.35 13.40 -6.88
N LYS A 328 -7.24 12.70 -7.59
CA LYS A 328 -8.62 12.46 -7.11
C LYS A 328 -8.61 11.62 -5.83
N VAL A 329 -7.95 10.47 -5.86
CA VAL A 329 -8.02 9.49 -4.77
C VAL A 329 -7.18 9.85 -3.55
N LEU A 330 -6.22 10.77 -3.68
CA LEU A 330 -5.52 11.39 -2.55
C LEU A 330 -6.48 12.00 -1.54
N ASN A 331 -7.59 12.58 -1.99
CA ASN A 331 -8.59 13.14 -1.08
C ASN A 331 -9.55 12.07 -0.55
N LEU A 332 -9.80 11.00 -1.31
CA LEU A 332 -10.82 10.01 -0.98
C LEU A 332 -10.38 8.97 0.05
N GLY A 333 -9.10 8.66 0.16
CA GLY A 333 -8.68 7.65 1.14
C GLY A 333 -7.22 7.25 1.16
N ILE A 334 -6.46 7.57 0.11
CA ILE A 334 -5.04 7.19 0.02
C ILE A 334 -4.23 7.82 1.14
N SER A 335 -3.36 7.03 1.78
CA SER A 335 -2.45 7.50 2.82
C SER A 335 -0.98 7.23 2.54
N GLN A 336 -0.66 6.37 1.57
CA GLN A 336 0.71 6.14 1.10
C GLN A 336 0.77 6.11 -0.42
N ILE A 337 1.83 6.69 -0.99
CA ILE A 337 2.05 6.69 -2.44
C ILE A 337 3.50 6.38 -2.77
N SER A 338 3.75 5.71 -3.89
CA SER A 338 5.11 5.61 -4.43
C SER A 338 5.50 6.87 -5.22
N GLY A 339 6.76 7.30 -5.16
CA GLY A 339 7.25 8.47 -5.88
C GLY A 339 8.60 8.20 -6.54
N GLY A 340 8.83 8.69 -7.76
CA GLY A 340 10.06 8.41 -8.50
C GLY A 340 10.29 6.92 -8.80
N SER A 341 9.23 6.11 -8.87
CA SER A 341 9.33 4.65 -8.94
C SER A 341 10.01 4.16 -10.22
N ARG A 342 10.76 3.07 -10.09
CA ARG A 342 11.21 2.21 -11.20
C ARG A 342 10.61 0.82 -11.00
N THR A 343 10.05 0.27 -12.07
CA THR A 343 9.36 -1.04 -12.06
C THR A 343 10.22 -2.17 -12.62
N SER A 344 11.45 -1.84 -13.00
CA SER A 344 12.48 -2.77 -13.48
C SER A 344 13.45 -3.19 -12.39
N VAL A 345 14.08 -4.34 -12.61
CA VAL A 345 15.13 -4.90 -11.74
C VAL A 345 16.43 -4.15 -11.96
N GLY A 346 16.80 -3.30 -10.99
CA GLY A 346 18.04 -2.50 -11.05
C GLY A 346 17.89 -1.14 -11.75
N GLY A 347 16.67 -0.62 -11.88
CA GLY A 347 16.40 0.58 -12.67
C GLY A 347 16.72 1.93 -12.01
N TYR A 348 17.20 1.98 -10.75
CA TYR A 348 17.43 3.25 -10.03
C TYR A 348 18.84 3.81 -10.23
N ALA A 349 19.88 3.00 -10.09
CA ALA A 349 21.27 3.47 -10.18
C ALA A 349 21.67 3.76 -11.63
N ILE A 350 21.23 2.91 -12.55
CA ILE A 350 21.49 3.05 -13.99
C ILE A 350 20.16 2.83 -14.73
N PRO A 351 19.68 3.78 -15.53
CA PRO A 351 18.53 3.56 -16.39
C PRO A 351 18.77 2.37 -17.33
N GLU A 352 17.80 1.46 -17.43
CA GLU A 352 17.87 0.36 -18.39
C GLU A 352 17.77 0.87 -19.84
N THR A 353 18.43 0.17 -20.77
CA THR A 353 18.17 0.36 -22.19
C THR A 353 16.90 -0.39 -22.61
N PRO A 354 16.26 -0.05 -23.74
CA PRO A 354 15.08 -0.75 -24.23
C PRO A 354 15.27 -2.27 -24.40
N GLU A 355 16.46 -2.71 -24.79
CA GLU A 355 16.81 -4.12 -24.99
C GLU A 355 16.94 -4.88 -23.66
N GLU A 356 17.16 -4.16 -22.57
CA GLU A 356 17.33 -4.69 -21.23
C GLU A 356 16.07 -4.55 -20.37
N ASN A 357 14.95 -4.11 -20.96
CA ASN A 357 13.71 -3.82 -20.25
C ASN A 357 13.28 -5.02 -19.41
N SER A 358 13.26 -4.80 -18.09
CA SER A 358 12.82 -5.78 -17.11
C SER A 358 11.60 -5.31 -16.32
N ALA A 359 10.90 -4.27 -16.77
CA ALA A 359 9.77 -3.68 -16.05
C ALA A 359 8.58 -4.63 -15.86
N GLN A 360 8.00 -4.65 -14.66
CA GLN A 360 6.79 -5.44 -14.37
C GLN A 360 5.51 -4.84 -15.00
N PHE A 361 5.48 -3.53 -15.18
CA PHE A 361 4.36 -2.80 -15.78
C PHE A 361 4.81 -1.42 -16.25
N ASP A 362 4.06 -0.86 -17.19
CA ASP A 362 4.28 0.50 -17.68
C ASP A 362 3.85 1.54 -16.64
N ILE A 363 4.77 2.43 -16.28
CA ILE A 363 4.48 3.51 -15.34
C ILE A 363 3.69 4.64 -16.02
N SER A 364 2.59 5.05 -15.40
CA SER A 364 1.78 6.19 -15.85
C SER A 364 2.28 7.53 -15.29
N ASP A 365 2.95 7.48 -14.14
CA ASP A 365 3.51 8.66 -13.48
C ASP A 365 5.03 8.55 -13.37
N THR A 366 5.71 9.28 -14.25
CA THR A 366 7.17 9.26 -14.46
C THR A 366 7.91 10.37 -13.71
N ARG A 367 7.19 11.19 -12.94
CA ARG A 367 7.76 12.31 -12.19
C ARG A 367 8.81 11.83 -11.19
N THR A 368 9.87 12.60 -11.04
CA THR A 368 10.89 12.43 -10.02
C THR A 368 10.29 12.54 -8.61
N LEU A 369 11.03 12.09 -7.59
CA LEU A 369 10.56 12.22 -6.21
C LEU A 369 10.34 13.70 -5.82
N ASP A 370 11.24 14.61 -6.22
CA ASP A 370 11.10 16.04 -5.90
C ASP A 370 9.84 16.65 -6.55
N GLU A 371 9.55 16.33 -7.82
CA GLU A 371 8.34 16.78 -8.50
C GLU A 371 7.06 16.24 -7.83
N VAL A 372 7.08 14.99 -7.34
CA VAL A 372 5.94 14.43 -6.59
C VAL A 372 5.80 15.10 -5.22
N VAL A 373 6.90 15.37 -4.51
CA VAL A 373 6.89 16.12 -3.25
C VAL A 373 6.36 17.53 -3.48
N ASN A 374 6.87 18.25 -4.47
CA ASN A 374 6.45 19.60 -4.85
C ASN A 374 4.95 19.64 -5.17
N TRP A 375 4.47 18.69 -5.98
CA TRP A 375 3.06 18.55 -6.31
C TRP A 375 2.16 18.33 -5.10
N LEU A 376 2.60 17.50 -4.15
CA LEU A 376 1.86 17.29 -2.90
C LEU A 376 1.81 18.56 -2.04
N LEU A 377 2.91 19.33 -2.00
CA LEU A 377 2.95 20.62 -1.30
C LEU A 377 1.96 21.63 -1.92
N ASP A 378 1.89 21.69 -3.25
CA ASP A 378 0.92 22.54 -3.97
C ASP A 378 -0.54 22.16 -3.68
N LEU A 379 -0.78 20.87 -3.44
CA LEU A 379 -2.09 20.36 -3.02
C LEU A 379 -2.39 20.59 -1.52
N GLY A 380 -1.44 21.12 -0.75
CA GLY A 380 -1.57 21.29 0.70
C GLY A 380 -1.40 19.99 1.49
N HIS A 381 -0.88 18.94 0.88
CA HIS A 381 -0.50 17.71 1.58
C HIS A 381 0.88 17.83 2.23
N ILE A 382 1.12 17.01 3.26
CA ILE A 382 2.41 16.89 3.96
C ILE A 382 3.08 15.58 3.51
N PRO A 383 4.04 15.62 2.56
CA PRO A 383 4.86 14.46 2.22
C PRO A 383 5.62 14.00 3.47
N SER A 384 5.56 12.69 3.76
CA SER A 384 6.13 12.12 4.98
C SER A 384 6.99 10.91 4.66
N PHE A 385 8.17 10.86 5.27
CA PHE A 385 9.07 9.70 5.20
C PHE A 385 9.14 8.96 6.55
N CYS A 386 8.13 9.17 7.39
CA CYS A 386 8.08 8.67 8.76
C CYS A 386 8.16 7.13 8.85
N THR A 387 8.98 6.67 9.79
CA THR A 387 9.13 5.25 10.18
C THR A 387 9.04 5.06 11.70
N ALA A 388 8.52 6.05 12.41
CA ALA A 388 8.52 6.10 13.87
C ALA A 388 7.66 5.01 14.52
N CYS A 389 6.53 4.62 13.93
CA CYS A 389 5.66 3.58 14.51
C CYS A 389 6.41 2.25 14.63
N TYR A 390 7.00 1.81 13.52
CA TYR A 390 7.82 0.59 13.44
C TYR A 390 8.92 0.57 14.51
N ARG A 391 9.70 1.65 14.62
CA ARG A 391 10.88 1.70 15.50
C ARG A 391 10.56 1.94 16.97
N ALA A 392 9.31 2.27 17.29
CA ALA A 392 8.81 2.41 18.66
C ALA A 392 7.97 1.18 19.10
N GLY A 393 7.95 0.10 18.31
CA GLY A 393 7.15 -1.09 18.59
C GLY A 393 5.64 -0.83 18.57
N ARG A 394 5.20 0.18 17.80
CA ARG A 394 3.80 0.51 17.53
C ARG A 394 3.39 -0.16 16.22
N THR A 395 3.25 -1.47 16.27
CA THR A 395 2.80 -2.35 15.17
C THR A 395 1.54 -3.09 15.64
N GLY A 396 0.78 -3.66 14.70
CA GLY A 396 -0.43 -4.44 15.05
C GLY A 396 -1.46 -3.70 15.93
N ASP A 397 -1.89 -4.34 17.01
CA ASP A 397 -2.90 -3.87 17.97
C ASP A 397 -2.51 -2.54 18.64
N ARG A 398 -1.22 -2.34 18.91
CA ARG A 398 -0.70 -1.10 19.51
C ARG A 398 -0.83 0.08 18.57
N PHE A 399 -0.56 -0.13 17.27
CA PHE A 399 -0.80 0.88 16.25
C PHE A 399 -2.29 1.22 16.17
N MET A 400 -3.15 0.19 16.08
CA MET A 400 -4.60 0.40 15.98
C MET A 400 -5.17 1.14 17.20
N SER A 401 -4.69 0.84 18.41
CA SER A 401 -5.11 1.53 19.64
C SER A 401 -4.78 3.04 19.60
N LEU A 402 -3.63 3.42 19.03
CA LEU A 402 -3.25 4.83 18.86
C LEU A 402 -4.10 5.55 17.82
N VAL A 403 -4.49 4.85 16.74
CA VAL A 403 -5.34 5.44 15.70
C VAL A 403 -6.77 5.60 16.23
N LYS A 404 -7.33 4.54 16.85
CA LYS A 404 -8.69 4.49 17.42
C LYS A 404 -8.88 5.53 18.55
N SER A 405 -7.83 5.81 19.34
CA SER A 405 -7.87 6.83 20.41
C SER A 405 -7.68 8.28 19.94
N GLY A 406 -7.40 8.51 18.65
CA GLY A 406 -7.11 9.84 18.10
C GLY A 406 -5.74 10.42 18.49
N GLN A 407 -4.95 9.71 19.30
CA GLN A 407 -3.61 10.15 19.71
C GLN A 407 -2.59 10.15 18.56
N ILE A 408 -2.93 9.51 17.43
CA ILE A 408 -2.11 9.51 16.23
C ILE A 408 -1.75 10.92 15.74
N ALA A 409 -2.61 11.93 15.95
CA ALA A 409 -2.31 13.32 15.58
C ALA A 409 -1.10 13.89 16.36
N ASN A 410 -0.93 13.50 17.63
CA ASN A 410 0.18 13.95 18.48
C ASN A 410 1.53 13.28 18.14
N CYS A 411 1.52 12.19 17.37
CA CYS A 411 2.74 11.49 16.97
C CYS A 411 3.01 11.65 15.47
N CYS A 412 2.03 11.35 14.62
CA CYS A 412 2.24 11.27 13.17
C CYS A 412 2.33 12.64 12.50
N ALA A 413 1.60 13.66 12.97
CA ALA A 413 1.72 15.02 12.45
C ALA A 413 3.13 15.60 12.66
N PRO A 414 3.68 15.67 13.90
CA PRO A 414 5.02 16.21 14.08
C PRO A 414 6.09 15.35 13.43
N ASN A 415 5.97 14.02 13.44
CA ASN A 415 6.89 13.14 12.72
C ASN A 415 6.89 13.40 11.20
N ALA A 416 5.71 13.66 10.59
CA ALA A 416 5.63 14.00 9.18
C ALA A 416 6.38 15.32 8.89
N LEU A 417 6.17 16.36 9.69
CA LEU A 417 6.86 17.64 9.53
C LEU A 417 8.38 17.51 9.68
N MET A 418 8.85 16.74 10.67
CA MET A 418 10.28 16.51 10.86
C MET A 418 10.90 15.75 9.69
N THR A 419 10.25 14.68 9.21
CA THR A 419 10.79 13.94 8.05
C THR A 419 10.69 14.70 6.74
N LEU A 420 9.68 15.57 6.58
CA LEU A 420 9.64 16.52 5.47
C LEU A 420 10.82 17.47 5.58
N LYS A 421 11.07 18.07 6.75
CA LYS A 421 12.19 18.98 6.95
C LYS A 421 13.54 18.34 6.62
N GLU A 422 13.78 17.09 7.04
CA GLU A 422 14.97 16.33 6.63
C GLU A 422 15.07 16.25 5.10
N TYR A 423 13.96 15.94 4.42
CA TYR A 423 13.95 15.89 2.96
C TYR A 423 14.28 17.25 2.32
N LEU A 424 13.69 18.33 2.85
CA LEU A 424 13.90 19.68 2.35
C LEU A 424 15.36 20.12 2.48
N GLU A 425 16.02 19.78 3.59
CA GLU A 425 17.42 20.14 3.81
C GLU A 425 18.39 19.34 2.94
N ASP A 426 18.12 18.04 2.78
CA ASP A 426 19.08 17.11 2.18
C ASP A 426 18.94 16.92 0.67
N TYR A 427 17.72 17.01 0.12
CA TYR A 427 17.43 16.52 -1.25
C TYR A 427 16.59 17.46 -2.11
N ALA A 428 15.77 18.33 -1.49
CA ALA A 428 14.78 19.10 -2.24
C ALA A 428 15.40 20.20 -3.12
N ALA A 429 14.81 20.39 -4.30
CA ALA A 429 15.08 21.53 -5.16
C ALA A 429 14.65 22.86 -4.49
N PRO A 430 15.19 24.02 -4.91
CA PRO A 430 14.92 25.30 -4.25
C PRO A 430 13.43 25.67 -4.12
N ASP A 431 12.62 25.41 -5.15
CA ASP A 431 11.17 25.68 -5.12
C ASP A 431 10.45 24.77 -4.11
N THR A 432 10.73 23.46 -4.17
CA THR A 432 10.21 22.46 -3.23
C THR A 432 10.58 22.80 -1.79
N ARG A 433 11.83 23.23 -1.55
CA ARG A 433 12.32 23.71 -0.26
C ARG A 433 11.51 24.91 0.24
N ALA A 434 11.32 25.93 -0.60
CA ALA A 434 10.57 27.13 -0.24
C ALA A 434 9.11 26.82 0.14
N LYS A 435 8.39 26.06 -0.70
CA LYS A 435 7.02 25.63 -0.44
C LYS A 435 6.92 24.78 0.82
N GLY A 436 7.84 23.84 1.01
CA GLY A 436 7.86 22.95 2.16
C GLY A 436 8.08 23.69 3.48
N ILE A 437 8.95 24.69 3.51
CA ILE A 437 9.17 25.54 4.70
C ILE A 437 7.89 26.33 5.04
N GLN A 438 7.19 26.87 4.04
CA GLN A 438 5.92 27.57 4.27
C GLN A 438 4.86 26.63 4.81
N LEU A 439 4.74 25.43 4.25
CA LEU A 439 3.80 24.40 4.72
C LEU A 439 4.11 24.00 6.17
N ILE A 440 5.38 23.74 6.52
CA ILE A 440 5.77 23.37 7.89
C ILE A 440 5.35 24.44 8.89
N LYS A 441 5.59 25.73 8.57
CA LYS A 441 5.17 26.85 9.44
C LYS A 441 3.66 26.85 9.67
N LYS A 442 2.87 26.64 8.62
CA LYS A 442 1.41 26.57 8.70
C LYS A 442 0.94 25.37 9.54
N GLU A 443 1.49 24.19 9.28
CA GLU A 443 1.02 22.94 9.89
C GLU A 443 1.49 22.76 11.35
N LEU A 444 2.55 23.45 11.78
CA LEU A 444 2.94 23.51 13.19
C LEU A 444 1.84 24.13 14.07
N GLU A 445 1.05 25.07 13.54
CA GLU A 445 -0.05 25.70 14.27
C GLU A 445 -1.21 24.72 14.53
N HIS A 446 -1.31 23.63 13.77
CA HIS A 446 -2.35 22.62 13.93
C HIS A 446 -1.96 21.48 14.90
N ILE A 447 -0.75 21.49 15.49
CA ILE A 447 -0.38 20.51 16.52
C ILE A 447 -1.15 20.83 17.81
N PRO A 448 -2.06 19.96 18.27
CA PRO A 448 -2.99 20.32 19.34
C PRO A 448 -2.34 20.35 20.73
N ASN A 449 -1.29 19.54 20.96
CA ASN A 449 -0.60 19.49 22.25
C ASN A 449 0.57 20.49 22.28
N PRO A 450 0.55 21.52 23.17
CA PRO A 450 1.60 22.54 23.22
C PRO A 450 3.00 22.00 23.49
N LYS A 451 3.14 21.00 24.36
CA LYS A 451 4.45 20.38 24.67
C LYS A 451 5.01 19.65 23.45
N ILE A 452 4.16 18.94 22.71
CA ILE A 452 4.55 18.27 21.46
C ILE A 452 4.95 19.29 20.41
N LYS A 453 4.21 20.41 20.30
CA LYS A 453 4.54 21.52 19.40
C LYS A 453 5.91 22.12 19.72
N GLU A 454 6.21 22.38 20.99
CA GLU A 454 7.53 22.88 21.43
C GLU A 454 8.67 21.93 21.07
N ILE A 455 8.50 20.63 21.35
CA ILE A 455 9.50 19.62 20.99
C ILE A 455 9.69 19.56 19.48
N ALA A 456 8.60 19.64 18.69
CA ALA A 456 8.67 19.61 17.24
C ALA A 456 9.43 20.83 16.71
N ILE A 457 9.15 22.04 17.23
CA ILE A 457 9.87 23.27 16.86
C ILE A 457 11.37 23.14 17.17
N ARG A 458 11.73 22.63 18.35
CA ARG A 458 13.14 22.41 18.71
C ARG A 458 13.81 21.42 17.75
N ASN A 459 13.18 20.26 17.51
CA ASN A 459 13.73 19.24 16.63
C ASN A 459 13.86 19.74 15.18
N LEU A 460 12.92 20.55 14.69
CA LEU A 460 13.00 21.17 13.36
C LEU A 460 14.21 22.10 13.22
N LYS A 461 14.56 22.87 14.26
CA LYS A 461 15.78 23.69 14.30
C LYS A 461 17.03 22.82 14.33
N GLU A 462 17.03 21.78 15.16
CA GLU A 462 18.14 20.82 15.23
C GLU A 462 18.38 20.10 13.90
N ILE A 463 17.33 19.89 13.07
CA ILE A 463 17.48 19.36 11.71
C ILE A 463 18.18 20.37 10.78
N GLU A 464 17.91 21.66 10.90
CA GLU A 464 18.63 22.71 10.15
C GLU A 464 20.13 22.70 10.49
N GLU A 465 20.47 22.37 11.74
CA GLU A 465 21.85 22.26 12.24
C GLU A 465 22.54 20.93 11.87
N GLY A 466 21.86 20.03 11.14
CA GLY A 466 22.44 18.78 10.64
C GLY A 466 22.10 17.52 11.45
N LYS A 467 21.34 17.62 12.55
CA LYS A 467 20.85 16.42 13.25
C LYS A 467 19.74 15.75 12.46
N ARG A 468 19.59 14.43 12.58
CA ARG A 468 18.62 13.64 11.80
C ARG A 468 17.96 12.59 12.68
N ASP A 469 16.85 12.06 12.17
CA ASP A 469 16.13 10.91 12.67
C ASP A 469 15.43 11.11 14.02
N PHE A 470 14.89 12.31 14.25
CA PHE A 470 14.01 12.59 15.37
C PHE A 470 12.67 11.86 15.23
N ARG A 471 12.10 11.47 16.37
CA ARG A 471 10.80 10.78 16.41
C ARG A 471 10.06 11.01 17.72
N PHE A 472 8.74 11.05 17.63
CA PHE A 472 7.78 10.98 18.72
C PHE A 472 7.19 9.57 18.88
#